data_AF-A0A2M7UQA3-F1
#
_entry.id   AF-A0A2M7UQA3-F1
#
_cell.length_a   1.000
_cell.length_b   1.000
_cell.length_c   1.000
_cell.angle_alpha   90.00
_cell.angle_beta   90.00
_cell.angle_gamma   90.00
#
_symmetry.space_group_name_H-M   'P 1'
#
loop_
_entity.id
_entity.type
_entity.pdbx_description
1 polymer ?
#
loop_
_entity_poly.entity_id
_entity_poly.type
_entity_poly.pdbx_seq_one_letter_code
_entity_poly.pdbx_strand_id
1 'polypeptide(L)'
;MDKNKTLEQVEKDLDSLFEKYGIQGKVSVDDIKNWIWNSAGHAMEASNKFQKKCLNLFPLARDIDELNNLMQIFVDAWNYFPHKFLKGRSPAELFHETYGEKLEERSSKSKNKKEMPKVIVGDREMEWEEFQEMISVMEKVQKPFKEWIEQDALPKYQKYLEQIVKIKKICEEHYEVADVFFERALHVGFVDLKSVRPEFIRNEFPRWWSTHIMYSKLKPMGVKKSLDVLFEFIGLVYRK
;
A
#
# COMPACT_ATOMS: atom_id res chain seq x y z
N MET A 1 13.07 -4.02 8.32
CA MET A 1 14.54 -4.11 8.37
C MET A 1 14.89 -4.75 9.69
N ASP A 2 15.31 -6.01 9.64
CA ASP A 2 15.78 -6.71 10.83
C ASP A 2 17.12 -6.10 11.23
N LYS A 3 17.18 -5.50 12.43
CA LYS A 3 18.30 -4.64 12.85
C LYS A 3 19.61 -5.41 13.08
N ASN A 4 19.58 -6.74 12.98
CA ASN A 4 20.68 -7.62 13.37
C ASN A 4 21.22 -8.50 12.25
N LYS A 5 20.79 -8.33 10.99
CA LYS A 5 21.36 -9.12 9.89
C LYS A 5 22.80 -8.69 9.61
N THR A 6 23.69 -9.68 9.48
CA THR A 6 25.07 -9.48 9.04
C THR A 6 25.16 -9.59 7.51
N LEU A 7 26.24 -9.08 6.92
CA LEU A 7 26.50 -9.26 5.48
C LEU A 7 26.50 -10.73 5.08
N GLU A 8 27.13 -11.59 5.89
CA GLU A 8 27.15 -13.05 5.67
C GLU A 8 25.75 -13.66 5.65
N GLN A 9 24.84 -13.17 6.51
CA GLN A 9 23.46 -13.65 6.52
C GLN A 9 22.71 -13.23 5.26
N VAL A 10 22.94 -12.01 4.77
CA VAL A 10 22.33 -11.52 3.52
C VAL A 10 22.83 -12.32 2.32
N GLU A 11 24.11 -12.66 2.28
CA GLU A 11 24.69 -13.53 1.24
C GLU A 11 24.08 -14.93 1.29
N LYS A 12 24.01 -15.52 2.49
CA LYS A 12 23.40 -16.85 2.68
C LYS A 12 21.91 -16.88 2.31
N ASP A 13 21.17 -15.82 2.61
CA ASP A 13 19.75 -15.68 2.24
C ASP A 13 19.59 -15.64 0.73
N LEU A 14 20.48 -14.94 0.01
CA LEU A 14 20.50 -14.90 -1.46
C LEU A 14 20.86 -16.27 -2.06
N ASP A 15 21.89 -16.93 -1.54
CA ASP A 15 22.30 -18.26 -2.02
C ASP A 15 21.17 -19.29 -1.83
N SER A 16 20.54 -19.28 -0.65
CA SER A 16 19.40 -20.15 -0.36
C SER A 16 18.21 -19.86 -1.29
N LEU A 17 17.98 -18.58 -1.63
CA LEU A 17 16.96 -18.17 -2.57
C LEU A 17 17.28 -18.69 -3.98
N PHE A 18 18.52 -18.57 -4.43
CA PHE A 18 18.93 -19.03 -5.76
C PHE A 18 18.87 -20.55 -5.89
N GLU A 19 19.20 -21.28 -4.81
CA GLU A 19 19.05 -22.73 -4.73
C GLU A 19 17.57 -23.13 -4.81
N LYS A 20 16.71 -22.51 -3.99
CA LYS A 20 15.26 -22.79 -3.94
C LYS A 20 14.61 -22.69 -5.32
N TYR A 21 15.02 -21.72 -6.13
CA TYR A 21 14.47 -21.48 -7.46
C TYR A 21 15.29 -22.08 -8.61
N GLY A 22 16.40 -22.77 -8.32
CA GLY A 22 17.25 -23.40 -9.33
C GLY A 22 17.89 -22.41 -10.32
N ILE A 23 18.23 -21.20 -9.85
CA ILE A 23 18.78 -20.13 -10.70
C ILE A 23 20.26 -19.82 -10.45
N GLN A 24 20.96 -20.62 -9.64
CA GLN A 24 22.40 -20.46 -9.34
C GLN A 24 23.30 -20.40 -10.58
N GLY A 25 22.88 -21.03 -11.70
CA GLY A 25 23.61 -20.97 -12.98
C GLY A 25 23.30 -19.73 -13.84
N LYS A 26 22.33 -18.90 -13.44
CA LYS A 26 21.91 -17.68 -14.16
C LYS A 26 22.31 -16.40 -13.45
N VAL A 27 22.40 -16.45 -12.13
CA VAL A 27 22.75 -15.31 -11.28
C VAL A 27 23.48 -15.81 -10.05
N SER A 28 24.52 -15.07 -9.66
CA SER A 28 25.29 -15.27 -8.45
C SER A 28 25.10 -14.12 -7.47
N VAL A 29 25.52 -14.30 -6.22
CA VAL A 29 25.55 -13.22 -5.22
C VAL A 29 26.47 -12.07 -5.70
N ASP A 30 27.56 -12.39 -6.38
CA ASP A 30 28.46 -11.38 -6.95
C ASP A 30 27.80 -10.57 -8.07
N ASP A 31 26.91 -11.17 -8.86
CA ASP A 31 26.11 -10.42 -9.84
C ASP A 31 25.20 -9.40 -9.15
N ILE A 32 24.54 -9.80 -8.05
CA ILE A 32 23.70 -8.90 -7.25
C ILE A 32 24.53 -7.75 -6.67
N LYS A 33 25.68 -8.05 -6.05
CA LYS A 33 26.61 -7.03 -5.54
C LYS A 33 27.04 -6.07 -6.65
N ASN A 34 27.37 -6.59 -7.83
CA ASN A 34 27.75 -5.79 -8.99
C ASN A 34 26.62 -4.90 -9.50
N TRP A 35 25.38 -5.38 -9.50
CA TRP A 35 24.21 -4.58 -9.90
C TRP A 35 23.93 -3.44 -8.93
N ILE A 36 24.05 -3.70 -7.63
CA ILE A 36 23.88 -2.70 -6.57
C ILE A 36 25.01 -1.67 -6.65
N TRP A 37 26.27 -2.13 -6.69
CA TRP A 37 27.45 -1.27 -6.77
C TRP A 37 27.36 -0.31 -7.96
N ASN A 38 27.04 -0.82 -9.14
CA ASN A 38 26.99 -0.03 -10.38
C ASN A 38 25.62 0.63 -10.62
N SER A 39 24.70 0.59 -9.66
CA SER A 39 23.42 1.27 -9.80
C SER A 39 23.61 2.78 -9.90
N ALA A 40 22.88 3.41 -10.81
CA ALA A 40 22.99 4.82 -11.13
C ALA A 40 21.61 5.49 -11.16
N GLY A 41 21.57 6.77 -10.78
CA GLY A 41 20.35 7.57 -10.68
C GLY A 41 19.97 7.88 -9.23
N HIS A 42 18.79 8.47 -9.04
CA HIS A 42 18.25 8.76 -7.72
C HIS A 42 17.99 7.45 -6.95
N ALA A 43 18.24 7.42 -5.64
CA ALA A 43 18.19 6.19 -4.83
C ALA A 43 16.89 5.38 -4.99
N MET A 44 15.74 6.06 -5.02
CA MET A 44 14.44 5.44 -5.23
C MET A 44 14.31 4.80 -6.63
N GLU A 45 14.79 5.48 -7.67
CA GLU A 45 14.74 4.97 -9.04
C GLU A 45 15.69 3.77 -9.22
N ALA A 46 16.89 3.88 -8.65
CA ALA A 46 17.90 2.83 -8.69
C ALA A 46 17.43 1.57 -7.95
N SER A 47 16.82 1.72 -6.77
CA SER A 47 16.24 0.61 -6.01
C SER A 47 15.10 -0.06 -6.77
N ASN A 48 14.18 0.73 -7.37
CA ASN A 48 13.08 0.20 -8.17
C ASN A 48 13.58 -0.57 -9.42
N LYS A 49 14.61 -0.07 -10.10
CA LYS A 49 15.22 -0.77 -11.25
C LYS A 49 15.88 -2.07 -10.82
N PHE A 50 16.60 -2.06 -9.70
CA PHE A 50 17.22 -3.26 -9.12
C PHE A 50 16.16 -4.32 -8.77
N GLN A 51 15.13 -3.96 -8.02
CA GLN A 51 14.06 -4.88 -7.63
C GLN A 51 13.35 -5.49 -8.85
N LYS A 52 13.03 -4.67 -9.87
CA LYS A 52 12.45 -5.17 -11.13
C LYS A 52 13.37 -6.16 -11.84
N LYS A 53 14.67 -5.86 -11.90
CA LYS A 53 15.65 -6.75 -12.51
C LYS A 53 15.73 -8.09 -11.79
N CYS A 54 15.72 -8.08 -10.45
CA CYS A 54 15.73 -9.28 -9.64
C CYS A 54 14.44 -10.09 -9.81
N LEU A 55 13.28 -9.45 -9.75
CA LEU A 55 11.97 -10.12 -9.93
C LEU A 55 11.85 -10.85 -11.28
N ASN A 56 12.41 -10.28 -12.35
CA ASN A 56 12.41 -10.90 -13.68
C ASN A 56 13.20 -12.22 -13.76
N LEU A 57 14.04 -12.54 -12.77
CA LEU A 57 14.80 -13.80 -12.73
C LEU A 57 13.95 -14.98 -12.24
N PHE A 58 12.85 -14.70 -11.54
CA PHE A 58 12.03 -15.70 -10.88
C PHE A 58 10.76 -15.97 -11.69
N PRO A 59 10.29 -17.23 -11.74
CA PRO A 59 8.94 -17.51 -12.20
C PRO A 59 7.94 -16.79 -11.29
N LEU A 60 6.74 -16.50 -11.82
CA LEU A 60 5.64 -15.88 -11.06
C LEU A 60 5.47 -16.60 -9.71
N ALA A 61 5.62 -15.84 -8.61
CA ALA A 61 5.46 -16.35 -7.25
C ALA A 61 4.07 -16.98 -7.08
N ARG A 62 3.97 -18.07 -6.31
CA ARG A 62 2.72 -18.85 -6.19
C ARG A 62 1.69 -18.16 -5.30
N ASP A 63 2.17 -17.37 -4.34
CA ASP A 63 1.35 -16.63 -3.38
C ASP A 63 2.05 -15.34 -2.90
N ILE A 64 1.30 -14.55 -2.12
CA ILE A 64 1.74 -13.24 -1.61
C ILE A 64 2.87 -13.38 -0.57
N ASP A 65 2.88 -14.44 0.24
CA ASP A 65 3.89 -14.65 1.27
C ASP A 65 5.26 -14.97 0.64
N GLU A 66 5.26 -15.78 -0.40
CA GLU A 66 6.45 -16.09 -1.20
C GLU A 66 6.99 -14.84 -1.91
N LEU A 67 6.11 -14.01 -2.47
CA LEU A 67 6.49 -12.74 -3.07
C LEU A 67 7.09 -11.78 -2.03
N ASN A 68 6.48 -11.67 -0.85
CA ASN A 68 6.95 -10.83 0.25
C ASN A 68 8.34 -11.26 0.73
N ASN A 69 8.56 -12.58 0.90
CA ASN A 69 9.86 -13.10 1.30
C ASN A 69 10.95 -12.79 0.26
N LEU A 70 10.65 -13.00 -1.03
CA LEU A 70 11.57 -12.69 -2.12
C LEU A 70 11.92 -11.20 -2.15
N MET A 71 10.92 -10.33 -2.02
CA MET A 71 11.12 -8.88 -1.95
C MET A 71 11.95 -8.48 -0.75
N GLN A 72 11.73 -9.09 0.42
CA GLN A 72 12.47 -8.78 1.64
C GLN A 72 13.96 -9.10 1.50
N ILE A 73 14.32 -10.22 0.87
CA ILE A 73 15.72 -10.59 0.63
C ILE A 73 16.42 -9.56 -0.28
N PHE A 74 15.75 -9.08 -1.32
CA PHE A 74 16.32 -8.04 -2.19
C PHE A 74 16.39 -6.67 -1.53
N VAL A 75 15.44 -6.33 -0.67
CA VAL A 75 15.51 -5.13 0.15
C VAL A 75 16.68 -5.20 1.12
N ASP A 76 16.93 -6.35 1.74
CA ASP A 76 18.07 -6.56 2.62
C ASP A 76 19.39 -6.44 1.83
N ALA A 77 19.49 -7.08 0.67
CA ALA A 77 20.65 -6.93 -0.22
C ALA A 77 20.93 -5.47 -0.59
N TRP A 78 19.89 -4.72 -0.97
CA TRP A 78 20.00 -3.29 -1.27
C TRP A 78 20.49 -2.46 -0.08
N ASN A 79 20.03 -2.77 1.13
CA ASN A 79 20.35 -1.97 2.31
C ASN A 79 21.70 -2.31 2.94
N TYR A 80 22.19 -3.53 2.78
CA TYR A 80 23.43 -3.99 3.40
C TYR A 80 24.63 -4.00 2.46
N PHE A 81 24.45 -4.22 1.16
CA PHE A 81 25.58 -4.18 0.23
C PHE A 81 26.02 -2.74 -0.06
N PRO A 82 27.32 -2.53 -0.33
CA PRO A 82 27.87 -1.20 -0.57
C PRO A 82 27.47 -0.65 -1.95
N HIS A 83 27.30 0.67 -2.02
CA HIS A 83 26.91 1.37 -3.25
C HIS A 83 28.02 2.32 -3.70
N LYS A 84 28.29 2.38 -5.01
CA LYS A 84 29.29 3.30 -5.57
C LYS A 84 28.92 4.76 -5.31
N PHE A 85 27.64 5.13 -5.44
CA PHE A 85 27.18 6.51 -5.20
C PHE A 85 27.18 6.90 -3.72
N LEU A 86 27.23 5.93 -2.81
CA LEU A 86 27.40 6.14 -1.37
C LEU A 86 28.88 6.01 -0.94
N LYS A 87 29.82 6.15 -1.88
CA LYS A 87 31.27 6.04 -1.65
C LYS A 87 31.68 4.70 -1.01
N GLY A 88 31.01 3.62 -1.42
CA GLY A 88 31.26 2.28 -0.93
C GLY A 88 30.64 1.96 0.43
N ARG A 89 29.77 2.83 0.95
CA ARG A 89 28.94 2.53 2.12
C ARG A 89 27.59 1.94 1.71
N SER A 90 26.96 1.23 2.62
CA SER A 90 25.59 0.76 2.49
C SER A 90 24.59 1.77 3.11
N PRO A 91 23.31 1.75 2.69
CA PRO A 91 22.25 2.51 3.35
C PRO A 91 22.17 2.23 4.86
N ALA A 92 22.38 0.98 5.28
CA ALA A 92 22.40 0.59 6.69
C ALA A 92 23.52 1.31 7.45
N GLU A 93 24.74 1.32 6.92
CA GLU A 93 25.88 2.00 7.54
C GLU A 93 25.65 3.51 7.68
N LEU A 94 25.14 4.16 6.63
CA LEU A 94 24.80 5.59 6.67
C LEU A 94 23.69 5.88 7.68
N PHE A 95 22.70 5.00 7.79
CA PHE A 95 21.64 5.14 8.79
C PHE A 95 22.21 5.05 10.21
N HIS A 96 23.08 4.08 10.49
CA HIS A 96 23.74 3.94 11.79
C HIS A 96 24.67 5.11 12.12
N GLU A 97 25.42 5.64 11.15
CA GLU A 97 26.25 6.83 11.37
C GLU A 97 25.41 8.08 11.64
N THR A 98 24.29 8.26 10.93
CA THR A 98 23.46 9.47 11.06
C THR A 98 22.54 9.42 12.29
N TYR A 99 22.10 8.23 12.70
CA TYR A 99 21.04 8.05 13.70
C TYR A 99 21.37 7.05 14.82
N GLY A 100 22.49 6.34 14.77
CA GLY A 100 22.87 5.28 15.71
C GLY A 100 23.02 5.78 17.15
N GLU A 101 23.76 6.87 17.37
CA GLU A 101 23.93 7.45 18.71
C GLU A 101 22.61 7.99 19.30
N LYS A 102 21.72 8.53 18.44
CA LYS A 102 20.40 9.05 18.87
C LYS A 102 19.41 7.94 19.25
N LEU A 103 19.66 6.69 18.89
CA LEU A 103 18.78 5.55 19.20
C LEU A 103 19.12 4.89 20.54
N GLU A 104 20.38 4.88 20.97
CA GLU A 104 20.79 4.34 22.27
C GLU A 104 20.37 5.25 23.45
N GLU A 105 20.40 6.57 23.27
CA GLU A 105 19.81 7.51 24.23
C GLU A 105 18.27 7.43 24.28
N ARG A 106 17.63 7.04 23.17
CA ARG A 106 16.17 6.86 23.10
C ARG A 106 15.71 5.51 23.67
N SER A 107 16.51 4.45 23.54
CA SER A 107 16.16 3.11 24.06
C SER A 107 16.24 3.08 25.59
N SER A 108 17.25 3.71 26.19
CA SER A 108 17.42 3.83 27.65
C SER A 108 16.36 4.73 28.33
N LYS A 109 15.87 5.77 27.64
CA LYS A 109 14.73 6.60 28.12
C LYS A 109 13.33 6.01 27.85
N SER A 110 13.22 4.95 27.05
CA SER A 110 11.92 4.35 26.67
C SER A 110 11.35 3.32 27.66
N LYS A 111 12.04 3.05 28.77
CA LYS A 111 11.50 2.21 29.86
C LYS A 111 10.51 2.93 30.78
N ASN A 112 10.30 4.25 30.61
CA ASN A 112 9.10 4.89 31.12
C ASN A 112 7.99 4.69 30.08
N LYS A 113 6.88 4.05 30.47
CA LYS A 113 5.64 3.90 29.68
C LYS A 113 5.44 5.16 28.83
N LYS A 114 5.73 5.08 27.53
CA LYS A 114 5.37 6.15 26.60
C LYS A 114 3.86 6.18 26.57
N GLU A 115 3.26 7.18 27.22
CA GLU A 115 1.89 7.57 26.94
C GLU A 115 1.75 7.69 25.42
N MET A 116 0.78 6.97 24.88
CA MET A 116 0.51 6.99 23.46
C MET A 116 0.15 8.43 23.06
N PRO A 117 0.55 8.87 21.86
CA PRO A 117 0.28 10.24 21.46
C PRO A 117 -1.23 10.48 21.41
N LYS A 118 -1.66 11.67 21.84
CA LYS A 118 -3.03 12.11 21.67
C LYS A 118 -3.35 12.25 20.18
N VAL A 119 -4.56 11.86 19.81
CA VAL A 119 -5.05 11.89 18.44
C VAL A 119 -6.07 13.00 18.33
N ILE A 120 -6.02 13.76 17.23
CA ILE A 120 -7.03 14.75 16.90
C ILE A 120 -8.03 14.12 15.92
N VAL A 121 -9.29 14.05 16.31
CA VAL A 121 -10.40 13.59 15.48
C VAL A 121 -11.40 14.74 15.32
N GLY A 122 -11.45 15.32 14.12
CA GLY A 122 -12.16 16.58 13.89
C GLY A 122 -11.49 17.70 14.68
N ASP A 123 -12.25 18.36 15.56
CA ASP A 123 -11.75 19.44 16.44
C ASP A 123 -11.47 18.98 17.88
N ARG A 124 -11.52 17.65 18.14
CA ARG A 124 -11.33 17.07 19.47
C ARG A 124 -10.01 16.31 19.55
N GLU A 125 -9.21 16.67 20.55
CA GLU A 125 -8.07 15.87 21.00
C GLU A 125 -8.55 14.77 21.96
N MET A 126 -8.10 13.53 21.76
CA MET A 126 -8.46 12.36 22.56
C MET A 126 -7.24 11.47 22.82
N GLU A 127 -7.31 10.70 23.91
CA GLU A 127 -6.26 9.72 24.21
C GLU A 127 -6.31 8.56 23.20
N TRP A 128 -5.18 7.87 23.02
CA TRP A 128 -5.08 6.79 22.04
C TRP A 128 -6.04 5.63 22.34
N GLU A 129 -6.22 5.28 23.61
CA GLU A 129 -7.16 4.24 24.04
C GLU A 129 -8.60 4.62 23.68
N GLU A 130 -8.99 5.88 23.88
CA GLU A 130 -10.30 6.40 23.51
C GLU A 130 -10.50 6.37 21.99
N PHE A 131 -9.46 6.71 21.23
CA PHE A 131 -9.47 6.60 19.76
C PHE A 131 -9.68 5.15 19.30
N GLN A 132 -8.97 4.19 19.89
CA GLN A 132 -9.12 2.77 19.55
C GLN A 132 -10.54 2.26 19.87
N GLU A 133 -11.10 2.66 21.00
CA GLU A 133 -12.48 2.31 21.35
C GLU A 133 -13.47 2.92 20.35
N MET A 134 -13.29 4.20 19.98
CA MET A 134 -14.10 4.87 18.97
C MET A 134 -14.07 4.15 17.63
N ILE A 135 -12.89 3.74 17.14
CA ILE A 135 -12.75 2.97 15.90
C ILE A 135 -13.46 1.62 16.02
N SER A 136 -13.30 0.90 17.14
CA SER A 136 -13.97 -0.38 17.36
C SER A 136 -15.50 -0.26 17.35
N VAL A 137 -16.04 0.81 17.94
CA VAL A 137 -17.48 1.10 17.90
C VAL A 137 -17.90 1.43 16.48
N MET A 138 -17.17 2.29 15.78
CA MET A 138 -17.45 2.66 14.39
C MET A 138 -17.51 1.44 13.48
N GLU A 139 -16.53 0.53 13.55
CA GLU A 139 -16.50 -0.70 12.76
C GLU A 139 -17.73 -1.58 13.01
N LYS A 140 -18.17 -1.70 14.26
CA LYS A 140 -19.38 -2.45 14.61
C LYS A 140 -20.64 -1.83 14.01
N VAL A 141 -20.76 -0.49 14.06
CA VAL A 141 -21.91 0.22 13.49
C VAL A 141 -21.90 0.16 11.96
N GLN A 142 -20.73 0.19 11.33
CA GLN A 142 -20.59 0.14 9.88
C GLN A 142 -20.77 -1.26 9.29
N LYS A 143 -20.70 -2.31 10.11
CA LYS A 143 -20.77 -3.70 9.66
C LYS A 143 -21.95 -3.99 8.70
N PRO A 144 -23.21 -3.59 8.98
CA PRO A 144 -24.32 -3.85 8.07
C PRO A 144 -24.16 -3.17 6.71
N PHE A 145 -23.60 -1.96 6.69
CA PHE A 145 -23.36 -1.22 5.45
C PHE A 145 -22.22 -1.83 4.64
N LYS A 146 -21.14 -2.23 5.32
CA LYS A 146 -20.04 -2.98 4.70
C LYS A 146 -20.54 -4.30 4.09
N GLU A 147 -21.33 -5.07 4.82
CA GLU A 147 -21.94 -6.31 4.32
C GLU A 147 -22.85 -6.04 3.11
N TRP A 148 -23.66 -4.98 3.15
CA TRP A 148 -24.47 -4.57 2.00
C TRP A 148 -23.61 -4.17 0.78
N ILE A 149 -22.52 -3.43 0.97
CA ILE A 149 -21.59 -3.05 -0.11
C ILE A 149 -21.01 -4.30 -0.78
N GLU A 150 -20.42 -5.19 0.03
CA GLU A 150 -19.64 -6.34 -0.45
C GLU A 150 -20.52 -7.46 -1.02
N GLN A 151 -21.64 -7.75 -0.36
CA GLN A 151 -22.46 -8.91 -0.71
C GLN A 151 -23.59 -8.57 -1.69
N ASP A 152 -23.98 -7.29 -1.80
CA ASP A 152 -25.14 -6.88 -2.59
C ASP A 152 -24.83 -5.80 -3.62
N ALA A 153 -24.40 -4.61 -3.18
CA ALA A 153 -24.31 -3.42 -4.03
C ALA A 153 -23.25 -3.56 -5.14
N LEU A 154 -22.01 -3.89 -4.78
CA LEU A 154 -20.91 -4.01 -5.75
C LEU A 154 -21.12 -5.18 -6.74
N PRO A 155 -21.50 -6.41 -6.30
CA PRO A 155 -21.77 -7.50 -7.24
C PRO A 155 -22.90 -7.21 -8.22
N LYS A 156 -23.99 -6.55 -7.77
CA LYS A 156 -25.09 -6.14 -8.64
C LYS A 156 -24.67 -5.00 -9.58
N TYR A 157 -23.87 -4.06 -9.10
CA TYR A 157 -23.37 -2.97 -9.91
C TYR A 157 -22.43 -3.46 -11.02
N GLN A 158 -21.55 -4.42 -10.73
CA GLN A 158 -20.70 -5.06 -11.74
C GLN A 158 -21.55 -5.68 -12.86
N LYS A 159 -22.57 -6.47 -12.51
CA LYS A 159 -23.49 -7.06 -13.49
C LYS A 159 -24.25 -6.01 -14.30
N TYR A 160 -24.63 -4.90 -13.66
CA TYR A 160 -25.27 -3.77 -14.35
C TYR A 160 -24.31 -3.14 -15.37
N LEU A 161 -23.06 -2.87 -14.99
CA LEU A 161 -22.06 -2.30 -15.89
C LEU A 161 -21.78 -3.21 -17.10
N GLU A 162 -21.71 -4.53 -16.90
CA GLU A 162 -21.53 -5.50 -17.99
C GLU A 162 -22.68 -5.46 -19.03
N GLN A 163 -23.88 -5.02 -18.63
CA GLN A 163 -25.03 -4.88 -19.52
C GLN A 163 -25.00 -3.56 -20.30
N ILE A 164 -24.59 -2.46 -19.65
CA ILE A 164 -24.69 -1.12 -20.23
C ILE A 164 -23.39 -0.64 -20.90
N VAL A 165 -22.23 -1.18 -20.51
CA VAL A 165 -20.92 -0.81 -21.04
C VAL A 165 -20.34 -1.95 -21.87
N LYS A 166 -20.27 -1.74 -23.20
CA LYS A 166 -19.73 -2.73 -24.15
C LYS A 166 -18.21 -2.91 -24.08
N ILE A 167 -17.50 -1.90 -23.59
CA ILE A 167 -16.04 -1.88 -23.55
C ILE A 167 -15.57 -2.29 -22.16
N LYS A 168 -14.95 -3.47 -22.04
CA LYS A 168 -14.48 -4.04 -20.78
C LYS A 168 -13.67 -3.06 -19.93
N LYS A 169 -12.72 -2.35 -20.54
CA LYS A 169 -11.88 -1.37 -19.83
C LYS A 169 -12.68 -0.25 -19.16
N ILE A 170 -13.74 0.24 -19.82
CA ILE A 170 -14.58 1.30 -19.27
C ILE A 170 -15.43 0.75 -18.10
N CYS A 171 -15.87 -0.51 -18.21
CA CYS A 171 -16.54 -1.21 -17.10
C CYS A 171 -15.62 -1.32 -15.88
N GLU A 172 -14.36 -1.74 -16.08
CA GLU A 172 -13.36 -1.83 -15.01
C GLU A 172 -13.11 -0.47 -14.34
N GLU A 173 -12.95 0.60 -15.13
CA GLU A 173 -12.76 1.97 -14.61
C GLU A 173 -13.97 2.45 -13.78
N HIS A 174 -15.20 2.16 -14.20
CA HIS A 174 -16.41 2.52 -13.45
C HIS A 174 -16.54 1.71 -12.15
N TYR A 175 -16.20 0.43 -12.19
CA TYR A 175 -16.22 -0.43 -11.01
C TYR A 175 -15.18 0.00 -9.98
N GLU A 176 -13.94 0.25 -10.41
CA GLU A 176 -12.85 0.72 -9.54
C GLU A 176 -13.24 2.02 -8.81
N VAL A 177 -13.87 2.96 -9.51
CA VAL A 177 -14.34 4.20 -8.88
C VAL A 177 -15.41 3.93 -7.81
N ALA A 178 -16.33 2.99 -8.05
CA ALA A 178 -17.37 2.65 -7.09
C ALA A 178 -16.80 1.94 -5.85
N ASP A 179 -15.87 1.01 -6.06
CA ASP A 179 -15.19 0.27 -4.99
C ASP A 179 -14.46 1.22 -4.04
N VAL A 180 -13.57 2.05 -4.61
CA VAL A 180 -12.82 3.08 -3.87
C VAL A 180 -13.75 4.11 -3.23
N PHE A 181 -14.89 4.44 -3.86
CA PHE A 181 -15.89 5.32 -3.27
C PHE A 181 -16.46 4.74 -1.98
N PHE A 182 -16.85 3.46 -1.99
CA PHE A 182 -17.39 2.80 -0.80
C PHE A 182 -16.34 2.62 0.29
N GLU A 183 -15.10 2.23 -0.06
CA GLU A 183 -13.99 2.18 0.88
C GLU A 183 -13.77 3.54 1.57
N ARG A 184 -13.77 4.62 0.77
CA ARG A 184 -13.59 5.97 1.31
C ARG A 184 -14.78 6.41 2.14
N ALA A 185 -15.99 6.04 1.76
CA ALA A 185 -17.20 6.34 2.54
C ALA A 185 -17.15 5.68 3.92
N LEU A 186 -16.71 4.42 4.00
CA LEU A 186 -16.48 3.72 5.26
C LEU A 186 -15.36 4.39 6.07
N HIS A 187 -14.24 4.77 5.45
CA HIS A 187 -13.15 5.45 6.14
C HIS A 187 -13.58 6.80 6.76
N VAL A 188 -14.49 7.53 6.11
CA VAL A 188 -15.03 8.79 6.63
C VAL A 188 -16.07 8.59 7.74
N GLY A 189 -16.48 7.34 8.00
CA GLY A 189 -17.40 7.01 9.08
C GLY A 189 -18.87 6.94 8.66
N PHE A 190 -19.19 6.90 7.36
CA PHE A 190 -20.57 6.71 6.93
C PHE A 190 -21.06 5.29 7.25
N VAL A 191 -22.28 5.18 7.76
CA VAL A 191 -22.87 3.93 8.27
C VAL A 191 -24.00 3.40 7.41
N ASP A 192 -24.44 4.18 6.43
CA ASP A 192 -25.38 3.79 5.38
C ASP A 192 -25.31 4.78 4.22
N LEU A 193 -25.94 4.44 3.09
CA LEU A 193 -25.92 5.30 1.90
C LEU A 193 -26.65 6.64 2.10
N LYS A 194 -27.67 6.71 2.95
CA LYS A 194 -28.44 7.95 3.22
C LYS A 194 -27.62 8.94 4.05
N SER A 195 -26.68 8.43 4.86
CA SER A 195 -25.75 9.23 5.64
C SER A 195 -24.65 9.88 4.78
N VAL A 196 -24.39 9.34 3.58
CA VAL A 196 -23.38 9.89 2.67
C VAL A 196 -23.85 11.25 2.13
N ARG A 197 -23.13 12.30 2.51
CA ARG A 197 -23.51 13.68 2.16
C ARG A 197 -23.41 13.91 0.64
N PRO A 198 -24.35 14.65 0.03
CA PRO A 198 -24.26 15.01 -1.38
C PRO A 198 -22.97 15.75 -1.75
N GLU A 199 -22.44 16.56 -0.84
CA GLU A 199 -21.18 17.29 -1.04
C GLU A 199 -19.98 16.36 -1.13
N PHE A 200 -19.99 15.27 -0.34
CA PHE A 200 -18.96 14.25 -0.39
C PHE A 200 -18.93 13.58 -1.78
N ILE A 201 -20.10 13.20 -2.30
CA ILE A 201 -20.25 12.56 -3.62
C ILE A 201 -19.84 13.51 -4.75
N ARG A 202 -20.33 14.75 -4.72
CA ARG A 202 -20.19 15.68 -5.85
C ARG A 202 -18.84 16.38 -5.91
N ASN A 203 -18.23 16.63 -4.75
CA ASN A 203 -17.09 17.53 -4.64
C ASN A 203 -15.91 16.92 -3.89
N GLU A 204 -16.10 16.44 -2.65
CA GLU A 204 -14.97 15.99 -1.82
C GLU A 204 -14.27 14.77 -2.44
N PHE A 205 -15.02 13.71 -2.75
CA PHE A 205 -14.46 12.46 -3.29
C PHE A 205 -13.82 12.62 -4.68
N PRO A 206 -14.45 13.28 -5.68
CA PRO A 206 -13.81 13.51 -6.97
C PRO A 206 -12.51 14.33 -6.90
N ARG A 207 -12.41 15.28 -5.97
CA ARG A 207 -11.18 16.06 -5.75
C ARG A 207 -10.11 15.25 -5.02
N TRP A 208 -10.53 14.43 -4.06
CA TRP A 208 -9.65 13.55 -3.30
C TRP A 208 -8.96 12.50 -4.19
N TRP A 209 -9.64 12.03 -5.23
CA TRP A 209 -9.12 11.00 -6.15
C TRP A 209 -7.71 11.28 -6.67
N SER A 210 -7.48 12.48 -7.22
CA SER A 210 -6.20 12.82 -7.87
C SER A 210 -5.00 12.86 -6.93
N THR A 211 -5.24 13.01 -5.61
CA THR A 211 -4.17 13.07 -4.61
C THR A 211 -3.92 11.74 -3.92
N HIS A 212 -4.80 10.75 -4.08
CA HIS A 212 -4.75 9.50 -3.30
C HIS A 212 -4.71 8.23 -4.17
N ILE A 213 -5.20 8.28 -5.41
CA ILE A 213 -5.13 7.15 -6.34
C ILE A 213 -3.95 7.34 -7.29
N MET A 214 -2.82 6.73 -6.92
CA MET A 214 -1.60 6.78 -7.73
C MET A 214 -1.82 6.14 -9.11
N TYR A 215 -1.24 6.77 -10.14
CA TYR A 215 -1.27 6.29 -11.54
C TYR A 215 -2.65 6.28 -12.23
N SER A 216 -3.74 6.67 -11.55
CA SER A 216 -5.02 6.85 -12.21
C SER A 216 -4.95 8.03 -13.20
N LYS A 217 -5.47 7.82 -14.41
CA LYS A 217 -5.58 8.88 -15.43
C LYS A 217 -6.89 9.66 -15.30
N LEU A 218 -7.77 9.26 -14.38
CA LEU A 218 -9.07 9.90 -14.19
C LEU A 218 -8.90 11.27 -13.53
N LYS A 219 -9.38 12.29 -14.25
CA LYS A 219 -9.58 13.63 -13.69
C LYS A 219 -10.85 13.65 -12.84
N PRO A 220 -11.05 14.63 -11.93
CA PRO A 220 -12.25 14.73 -11.10
C PRO A 220 -13.56 14.64 -11.88
N MET A 221 -13.61 15.18 -13.10
CA MET A 221 -14.79 15.09 -13.98
C MET A 221 -15.08 13.66 -14.46
N GLY A 222 -14.05 12.85 -14.70
CA GLY A 222 -14.20 11.44 -15.05
C GLY A 222 -14.71 10.61 -13.87
N VAL A 223 -14.15 10.85 -12.67
CA VAL A 223 -14.62 10.25 -11.42
C VAL A 223 -16.09 10.58 -11.18
N LYS A 224 -16.47 11.86 -11.36
CA LYS A 224 -17.87 12.30 -11.22
C LYS A 224 -18.80 11.56 -12.18
N LYS A 225 -18.42 11.41 -13.45
CA LYS A 225 -19.22 10.63 -14.42
C LYS A 225 -19.40 9.19 -13.98
N SER A 226 -18.36 8.56 -13.44
CA SER A 226 -18.47 7.21 -12.89
C SER A 226 -19.41 7.12 -11.69
N LEU A 227 -19.38 8.12 -10.80
CA LEU A 227 -20.34 8.19 -9.69
C LEU A 227 -21.76 8.43 -10.18
N ASP A 228 -21.97 9.25 -11.22
CA ASP A 228 -23.30 9.48 -11.78
C ASP A 228 -23.91 8.14 -12.27
N VAL A 229 -23.12 7.28 -12.93
CA VAL A 229 -23.54 5.92 -13.34
C VAL A 229 -23.85 5.03 -12.13
N LEU A 230 -23.00 5.06 -11.10
CA LEU A 230 -23.25 4.32 -9.85
C LEU A 230 -24.56 4.74 -9.18
N PHE A 231 -24.80 6.04 -9.05
CA PHE A 231 -25.98 6.56 -8.37
C PHE A 231 -27.25 6.43 -9.21
N GLU A 232 -27.15 6.39 -10.54
CA GLU A 232 -28.23 5.96 -11.43
C GLU A 232 -28.61 4.50 -11.14
N PHE A 233 -27.64 3.58 -11.13
CA PHE A 233 -27.86 2.18 -10.77
C PHE A 233 -28.53 2.04 -9.39
N ILE A 234 -28.00 2.74 -8.38
CA ILE A 234 -28.56 2.73 -7.03
C ILE A 234 -30.02 3.20 -7.07
N GLY A 235 -30.29 4.28 -7.82
CA GLY A 235 -31.62 4.83 -8.01
C GLY A 235 -32.60 3.86 -8.66
N LEU A 236 -32.13 3.01 -9.59
CA LEU A 236 -32.94 1.99 -10.27
C LEU A 236 -33.23 0.78 -9.38
N VAL A 237 -32.25 0.34 -8.58
CA VAL A 237 -32.35 -0.92 -7.83
C VAL A 237 -32.89 -0.74 -6.41
N TYR A 238 -32.59 0.39 -5.76
CA TYR A 238 -32.84 0.58 -4.33
C TYR A 238 -33.80 1.71 -3.98
N ARG A 239 -34.31 2.50 -4.95
CA ARG A 239 -35.46 3.37 -4.67
C ARG A 239 -36.75 2.53 -4.68
N LYS A 240 -37.19 2.16 -3.48
CA LYS A 240 -38.60 1.97 -3.15
C LYS A 240 -39.00 3.03 -2.12
#